data_AF-A0AA36HSR8-F1
#
_entry.id   AF-A0AA36HSR8-F1
#
_cell.length_a   1.000
_cell.length_b   1.000
_cell.length_c   1.000
_cell.angle_alpha   90.00
_cell.angle_beta   90.00
_cell.angle_gamma   90.00
#
_symmetry.space_group_name_H-M   'P 1'
#
loop_
_entity.id
_entity.type
_entity.pdbx_description
1 polymer ?
#
loop_
_entity_poly.entity_id
_entity_poly.type
_entity_poly.pdbx_seq_one_letter_code
_entity_poly.pdbx_strand_id
1 'polypeptide(L)'
;MPLADSWSVLKEIWFKDEHVDPVFEGVVRDFCAFDAALSTVYSQVQAYMKGVEQLSEGMSVLADGIHSVLSHGAESQTTSDSCKFKEASNQIARADAPHSAVAKLRRDMAFNILTPMQSHMANNRQLKTNLEIRQRRLVELQAAKRSFEEAKKNHSERDPRHIEARMNFENAKRIFIQIDRHVFEWLYILQEYRGDILDSTLQTLK
;
A
#
# COMPACT_ATOMS: atom_id res chain seq x y z
N MET A 1 2.91 16.56 -3.76
CA MET A 1 2.70 17.03 -2.36
C MET A 1 3.79 16.42 -1.49
N PRO A 2 4.41 17.17 -0.58
CA PRO A 2 5.60 16.69 0.12
C PRO A 2 5.20 15.67 1.19
N LEU A 3 5.77 14.47 1.12
CA LEU A 3 5.63 13.38 2.09
C LEU A 3 6.20 13.73 3.49
N ALA A 4 6.89 14.87 3.60
CA ALA A 4 7.51 15.34 4.84
C ALA A 4 6.49 15.72 5.92
N ASP A 5 5.29 16.18 5.54
CA ASP A 5 4.26 16.62 6.50
C ASP A 5 3.55 15.44 7.20
N SER A 6 3.56 14.24 6.61
CA SER A 6 2.92 13.09 7.26
C SER A 6 3.82 12.46 8.32
N TRP A 7 5.14 12.41 8.09
CA TRP A 7 6.05 11.78 9.04
C TRP A 7 6.21 12.59 10.33
N SER A 8 6.30 13.92 10.25
CA SER A 8 6.40 14.77 11.45
C SER A 8 5.20 14.58 12.38
N VAL A 9 3.99 14.56 11.81
CA VAL A 9 2.74 14.30 12.54
C VAL A 9 2.70 12.88 13.11
N LEU A 10 3.04 11.86 12.30
CA LEU A 10 3.08 10.47 12.77
C LEU A 10 4.14 10.24 13.85
N LYS A 11 5.29 10.89 13.73
CA LYS A 11 6.35 10.85 14.74
C LYS A 11 5.86 11.43 16.06
N GLU A 12 5.18 12.57 16.03
CA GLU A 12 4.58 13.15 17.24
C GLU A 12 3.49 12.27 17.84
N ILE A 13 2.75 11.49 17.05
CA ILE A 13 1.71 10.59 17.56
C ILE A 13 2.32 9.31 18.16
N TRP A 14 3.31 8.72 17.49
CA TRP A 14 3.85 7.41 17.86
C TRP A 14 5.04 7.46 18.80
N PHE A 15 5.72 8.60 18.95
CA PHE A 15 6.99 8.68 19.68
C PHE A 15 7.06 9.84 20.67
N LYS A 16 5.91 10.44 21.02
CA LYS A 16 5.87 11.54 21.99
C LYS A 16 6.42 11.11 23.35
N ASP A 17 7.28 11.95 23.93
CA ASP A 17 7.74 11.87 25.32
C ASP A 17 8.53 10.59 25.70
N GLU A 18 9.10 9.88 24.71
CA GLU A 18 9.88 8.66 24.94
C GLU A 18 11.36 8.76 24.51
N HIS A 19 12.23 8.09 25.27
CA HIS A 19 13.48 7.53 24.75
C HIS A 19 13.14 6.28 23.92
N VAL A 20 12.56 6.50 22.75
CA VAL A 20 12.28 5.43 21.79
C VAL A 20 13.62 4.89 21.29
N ASP A 21 13.70 3.58 21.11
CA ASP A 21 14.82 2.97 20.40
C ASP A 21 14.97 3.63 19.01
N PRO A 22 16.07 4.35 18.73
CA PRO A 22 16.27 5.03 17.45
C PRO A 22 16.25 4.06 16.27
N VAL A 23 16.55 2.77 16.50
CA VAL A 23 16.44 1.73 15.48
C VAL A 23 14.98 1.50 15.11
N PHE A 24 14.10 1.32 16.10
CA PHE A 24 12.66 1.13 15.86
C PHE A 24 12.03 2.34 15.16
N GLU A 25 12.35 3.56 15.61
CA GLU A 25 11.90 4.79 14.95
C GLU A 25 12.35 4.82 13.48
N GLY A 26 13.62 4.48 13.22
CA GLY A 26 14.17 4.42 11.87
C GLY A 26 13.42 3.42 10.98
N VAL A 27 13.11 2.23 11.49
CA VAL A 27 12.36 1.20 10.76
C VAL A 27 10.93 1.66 10.45
N VAL A 28 10.24 2.29 11.40
CA VAL A 28 8.88 2.81 11.20
C VAL A 28 8.85 3.97 10.19
N ARG A 29 9.87 4.83 10.21
CA ARG A 29 10.04 5.90 9.21
C ARG A 29 10.20 5.32 7.81
N ASP A 30 11.09 4.35 7.68
CA ASP A 30 11.39 3.71 6.40
C ASP A 30 10.16 2.95 5.87
N PHE A 31 9.39 2.31 6.75
CA PHE A 31 8.07 1.74 6.42
C PHE A 31 7.10 2.79 5.87
N CYS A 32 6.97 3.94 6.53
CA CYS A 32 6.06 5.00 6.08
C CYS A 32 6.48 5.58 4.72
N ALA A 33 7.79 5.75 4.50
CA ALA A 33 8.31 6.17 3.21
C ALA A 33 8.01 5.12 2.11
N PHE A 34 8.17 3.83 2.42
CA PHE A 34 7.84 2.75 1.50
C PHE A 34 6.34 2.70 1.16
N ASP A 35 5.45 2.79 2.16
CA ASP A 35 4.00 2.80 1.94
C ASP A 35 3.56 3.97 1.04
N ALA A 36 4.14 5.15 1.26
CA ALA A 36 3.91 6.32 0.42
C ALA A 36 4.39 6.12 -1.03
N ALA A 37 5.58 5.54 -1.21
CA ALA A 37 6.12 5.22 -2.52
C ALA A 37 5.21 4.22 -3.25
N LEU A 38 4.77 3.16 -2.56
CA LEU A 38 3.88 2.14 -3.10
C LEU A 38 2.53 2.74 -3.55
N SER A 39 1.92 3.59 -2.71
CA SER A 39 0.69 4.31 -3.04
C SER A 39 0.88 5.23 -4.26
N THR A 40 2.04 5.87 -4.38
CA THR A 40 2.36 6.74 -5.51
C THR A 40 2.46 5.91 -6.79
N VAL A 41 3.26 4.84 -6.81
CA VAL A 41 3.38 3.94 -7.95
C VAL A 41 2.02 3.40 -8.37
N TYR A 42 1.21 2.95 -7.41
CA TYR A 42 -0.14 2.43 -7.67
C TYR A 42 -1.01 3.47 -8.42
N SER A 43 -1.04 4.71 -7.92
CA SER A 43 -1.81 5.78 -8.54
C SER A 43 -1.32 6.12 -9.97
N GLN A 44 -0.01 6.09 -10.20
CA GLN A 44 0.58 6.34 -11.52
C GLN A 44 0.25 5.23 -12.50
N VAL A 45 0.28 3.96 -12.07
CA VAL A 45 -0.14 2.83 -12.91
C VAL A 45 -1.62 2.91 -13.28
N GLN A 46 -2.49 3.30 -12.34
CA GLN A 46 -3.91 3.53 -12.64
C GLN A 46 -4.11 4.67 -13.65
N ALA A 47 -3.40 5.78 -13.47
CA ALA A 47 -3.46 6.91 -14.41
C ALA A 47 -2.98 6.52 -15.81
N TYR A 48 -1.88 5.75 -15.89
CA TYR A 48 -1.38 5.19 -17.14
C TYR A 48 -2.43 4.31 -17.83
N MET A 49 -3.02 3.36 -17.10
CA MET A 49 -4.04 2.47 -17.67
C MET A 49 -5.27 3.22 -18.18
N LYS A 50 -5.71 4.26 -17.45
CA LYS A 50 -6.78 5.14 -17.91
C LYS A 50 -6.40 5.87 -19.21
N GLY A 51 -5.16 6.33 -19.34
CA GLY A 51 -4.64 6.94 -20.57
C GLY A 51 -4.63 5.95 -21.76
N VAL A 52 -4.24 4.70 -21.52
CA VAL A 52 -4.31 3.64 -22.54
C VAL A 52 -5.75 3.39 -22.99
N GLU A 53 -6.69 3.31 -22.06
CA GLU A 53 -8.12 3.13 -22.38
C GLU A 53 -8.67 4.27 -23.24
N GLN A 54 -8.34 5.53 -22.90
CA GLN A 54 -8.74 6.70 -23.67
C GLN A 54 -8.13 6.72 -25.08
N LEU A 55 -6.84 6.37 -25.21
CA LEU A 55 -6.18 6.24 -26.51
C LEU A 55 -6.86 5.15 -27.36
N SER A 56 -7.19 4.03 -26.74
CA SER A 56 -7.89 2.90 -27.35
C SER A 56 -9.27 3.29 -27.88
N GLU A 57 -10.03 4.02 -27.08
CA GLU A 57 -11.33 4.57 -27.50
C GLU A 57 -11.17 5.51 -28.69
N GLY A 58 -10.24 6.48 -28.60
CA GLY A 58 -9.97 7.42 -29.69
C GLY A 58 -9.54 6.73 -30.99
N MET A 59 -8.72 5.68 -30.90
CA MET A 59 -8.30 4.88 -32.07
C MET A 59 -9.48 4.12 -32.69
N SER A 60 -10.40 3.60 -31.87
CA SER A 60 -11.59 2.91 -32.35
C SER A 60 -12.52 3.88 -33.08
N VAL A 61 -12.78 5.06 -32.50
CA VAL A 61 -13.59 6.13 -33.11
C VAL A 61 -12.99 6.60 -34.43
N LEU A 62 -11.66 6.79 -34.50
CA LEU A 62 -10.97 7.17 -35.72
C LEU A 62 -11.10 6.11 -36.81
N ALA A 63 -10.91 4.83 -36.46
CA ALA A 63 -11.04 3.72 -37.39
C ALA A 63 -12.46 3.57 -37.95
N ASP A 64 -13.46 3.75 -37.10
CA ASP A 64 -14.87 3.78 -37.51
C ASP A 64 -15.16 4.96 -38.43
N GLY A 65 -14.65 6.15 -38.12
CA GLY A 65 -14.80 7.34 -38.96
C GLY A 65 -14.18 7.16 -40.35
N ILE A 66 -12.94 6.66 -40.43
CA ILE A 66 -12.24 6.40 -41.70
C ILE A 66 -13.03 5.38 -42.54
N HIS A 67 -13.42 4.26 -41.93
CA HIS A 67 -14.20 3.24 -42.63
C HIS A 67 -15.56 3.79 -43.10
N SER A 68 -16.25 4.56 -42.25
CA SER A 68 -17.54 5.17 -42.61
C SER A 68 -17.42 6.09 -43.83
N VAL A 69 -16.41 6.95 -43.89
CA VAL A 69 -16.20 7.85 -45.04
C VAL A 69 -15.81 7.07 -46.30
N LEU A 70 -14.87 6.13 -46.19
CA LEU A 70 -14.31 5.45 -47.35
C LEU A 70 -15.20 4.34 -47.92
N SER A 71 -16.10 3.77 -47.12
CA SER A 71 -17.04 2.72 -47.55
C SER A 71 -18.10 3.20 -48.55
N HIS A 72 -18.33 4.51 -48.64
CA HIS A 72 -19.24 5.12 -49.62
C HIS A 72 -18.54 5.48 -50.95
N GLY A 73 -17.22 5.24 -51.06
CA GLY A 73 -16.46 5.49 -52.27
C GLY A 73 -16.81 4.51 -53.41
N ALA A 74 -16.64 4.96 -54.66
CA ALA A 74 -16.90 4.12 -55.84
C ALA A 74 -15.84 3.02 -56.05
N GLU A 75 -14.66 3.15 -55.44
CA GLU A 75 -13.54 2.23 -55.61
C GLU A 75 -13.59 1.08 -54.60
N SER A 76 -13.86 -0.13 -55.10
CA SER A 76 -13.90 -1.37 -54.30
C SER A 76 -12.61 -1.60 -53.48
N GLN A 77 -11.45 -1.25 -54.03
CA GLN A 77 -10.16 -1.40 -53.35
C GLN A 77 -10.08 -0.54 -52.08
N THR A 78 -10.49 0.73 -52.16
CA THR A 78 -10.49 1.69 -51.04
C THR A 78 -11.42 1.23 -49.92
N THR A 79 -12.60 0.70 -50.27
CA THR A 79 -13.52 0.10 -49.29
C THR A 79 -12.89 -1.11 -48.58
N SER A 80 -12.27 -2.01 -49.33
CA SER A 80 -11.58 -3.19 -48.79
C SER A 80 -10.46 -2.81 -47.82
N ASP A 81 -9.61 -1.85 -48.20
CA ASP A 81 -8.47 -1.44 -47.36
C ASP A 81 -8.92 -0.68 -46.10
N SER A 82 -10.00 0.11 -46.19
CA SER A 82 -10.62 0.74 -45.01
C SER A 82 -11.15 -0.30 -44.01
N CYS A 83 -11.70 -1.42 -44.50
CA CYS A 83 -12.19 -2.52 -43.66
C CYS A 83 -11.02 -3.21 -42.94
N LYS A 84 -9.95 -3.54 -43.66
CA LYS A 84 -8.73 -4.12 -43.07
C LYS A 84 -8.11 -3.21 -42.02
N PHE A 85 -8.07 -1.90 -42.27
CA PHE A 85 -7.58 -0.92 -41.30
C PHE A 85 -8.41 -0.93 -40.01
N LYS A 86 -9.75 -0.96 -40.13
CA LYS A 86 -10.65 -1.08 -38.98
C LYS A 86 -10.47 -2.39 -38.23
N GLU A 87 -10.33 -3.52 -38.92
CA GLU A 87 -10.06 -4.81 -38.31
C GLU A 87 -8.74 -4.83 -37.53
N ALA A 88 -7.66 -4.31 -38.13
CA ALA A 88 -6.37 -4.20 -37.47
C ALA A 88 -6.44 -3.28 -36.24
N SER A 89 -7.14 -2.14 -36.35
CA SER A 89 -7.38 -1.23 -35.24
C SER A 89 -8.14 -1.92 -34.10
N ASN A 90 -9.15 -2.73 -34.43
CA ASN A 90 -9.90 -3.51 -33.44
C ASN A 90 -9.05 -4.59 -32.75
N GLN A 91 -8.12 -5.24 -33.45
CA GLN A 91 -7.19 -6.19 -32.82
C GLN A 91 -6.29 -5.54 -31.77
N ILE A 92 -6.11 -4.22 -31.83
CA ILE A 92 -5.34 -3.47 -30.83
C ILE A 92 -6.27 -2.89 -29.77
N ALA A 93 -7.26 -2.11 -30.20
CA ALA A 93 -8.01 -1.17 -29.37
C ALA A 93 -9.28 -1.73 -28.69
N ARG A 94 -9.76 -2.88 -29.15
CA ARG A 94 -11.10 -3.30 -28.79
C ARG A 94 -11.14 -3.90 -27.38
N ALA A 95 -11.51 -3.11 -26.37
CA ALA A 95 -11.42 -3.49 -24.96
C ALA A 95 -12.34 -4.66 -24.55
N ASP A 96 -13.45 -4.88 -25.26
CA ASP A 96 -14.38 -6.01 -25.08
C ASP A 96 -13.91 -7.29 -25.77
N ALA A 97 -12.97 -7.21 -26.71
CA ALA A 97 -12.41 -8.37 -27.38
C ALA A 97 -11.27 -8.97 -26.54
N PRO A 98 -11.38 -10.21 -26.03
CA PRO A 98 -10.40 -10.78 -25.09
C PRO A 98 -9.00 -10.96 -25.69
N HIS A 99 -8.92 -11.06 -27.01
CA HIS A 99 -7.69 -11.21 -27.78
C HIS A 99 -7.07 -9.88 -28.21
N SER A 100 -7.71 -8.74 -27.95
CA SER A 100 -7.11 -7.46 -28.29
C SER A 100 -5.90 -7.17 -27.40
N ALA A 101 -4.94 -6.41 -27.93
CA ALA A 101 -3.75 -6.02 -27.19
C ALA A 101 -4.13 -5.26 -25.89
N VAL A 102 -5.08 -4.31 -25.97
CA VAL A 102 -5.52 -3.53 -24.81
C VAL A 102 -6.24 -4.38 -23.77
N ALA A 103 -7.11 -5.31 -24.19
CA ALA A 103 -7.79 -6.20 -23.24
C ALA A 103 -6.81 -7.15 -22.54
N LYS A 104 -5.79 -7.65 -23.24
CA LYS A 104 -4.71 -8.44 -22.66
C LYS A 104 -3.91 -7.61 -21.65
N LEU A 105 -3.43 -6.43 -22.06
CA LEU A 105 -2.68 -5.52 -21.18
C LEU A 105 -3.47 -5.20 -19.91
N ARG A 106 -4.77 -4.86 -20.03
CA ARG A 106 -5.62 -4.58 -18.86
C ARG A 106 -5.67 -5.74 -17.88
N ARG A 107 -5.81 -6.98 -18.37
CA ARG A 107 -5.82 -8.17 -17.51
C ARG A 107 -4.46 -8.39 -16.85
N ASP A 108 -3.38 -8.29 -17.61
CA ASP A 108 -2.02 -8.49 -17.11
C ASP A 108 -1.67 -7.45 -16.04
N MET A 109 -2.01 -6.18 -16.28
CA MET A 109 -1.80 -5.08 -15.34
C MET A 109 -2.66 -5.23 -14.08
N ALA A 110 -3.92 -5.66 -14.21
CA ALA A 110 -4.80 -5.90 -13.08
C ALA A 110 -4.31 -7.05 -12.20
N PHE A 111 -3.91 -8.16 -12.82
CA PHE A 111 -3.51 -9.38 -12.14
C PHE A 111 -2.12 -9.29 -11.53
N ASN A 112 -1.13 -8.80 -12.30
CA ASN A 112 0.26 -8.83 -11.88
C ASN A 112 0.69 -7.59 -11.08
N ILE A 113 0.01 -6.46 -11.20
CA ILE A 113 0.41 -5.20 -10.55
C ILE A 113 -0.68 -4.67 -9.62
N LEU A 114 -1.83 -4.28 -10.15
CA LEU A 114 -2.82 -3.52 -9.37
C LEU A 114 -3.37 -4.32 -8.18
N THR A 115 -3.73 -5.59 -8.38
CA THR A 115 -4.30 -6.42 -7.30
C THR A 115 -3.27 -6.73 -6.22
N PRO A 116 -2.04 -7.20 -6.54
CA PRO A 116 -0.99 -7.36 -5.53
C PRO A 116 -0.68 -6.08 -4.76
N MET A 117 -0.53 -4.94 -5.44
CA MET A 117 -0.27 -3.66 -4.78
C MET A 117 -1.39 -3.24 -3.83
N GLN A 118 -2.66 -3.41 -4.22
CA GLN A 118 -3.80 -3.16 -3.33
C GLN A 118 -3.73 -4.02 -2.06
N SER A 119 -3.38 -5.31 -2.22
CA SER A 119 -3.22 -6.23 -1.09
C SER A 119 -2.10 -5.78 -0.15
N HIS A 120 -0.94 -5.40 -0.69
CA HIS A 120 0.17 -4.84 0.11
C HIS A 120 -0.24 -3.55 0.84
N MET A 121 -0.93 -2.63 0.17
CA MET A 121 -1.43 -1.41 0.81
C MET A 121 -2.45 -1.70 1.92
N ALA A 122 -3.30 -2.71 1.77
CA ALA A 122 -4.22 -3.14 2.82
C ALA A 122 -3.46 -3.68 4.05
N ASN A 123 -2.43 -4.50 3.83
CA ASN A 123 -1.56 -5.00 4.89
C ASN A 123 -0.82 -3.85 5.62
N ASN A 124 -0.33 -2.85 4.87
CA ASN A 124 0.29 -1.67 5.46
C ASN A 124 -0.67 -0.88 6.36
N ARG A 125 -1.95 -0.77 5.99
CA ARG A 125 -2.97 -0.16 6.86
C ARG A 125 -3.16 -0.94 8.16
N GLN A 126 -3.19 -2.27 8.07
CA GLN A 126 -3.28 -3.13 9.27
C GLN A 126 -2.05 -2.96 10.18
N LEU A 127 -0.85 -2.87 9.60
CA LEU A 127 0.38 -2.64 10.35
C LEU A 127 0.40 -1.26 11.03
N LYS A 128 -0.13 -0.22 10.38
CA LYS A 128 -0.36 1.11 11.00
C LYS A 128 -1.31 1.02 12.20
N THR A 129 -2.42 0.30 12.08
CA THR A 129 -3.32 0.05 13.22
C THR A 129 -2.59 -0.68 14.36
N ASN A 130 -1.74 -1.66 14.05
CA ASN A 130 -0.96 -2.37 15.05
C ASN A 130 0.08 -1.46 15.74
N LEU A 131 0.69 -0.51 15.01
CA LEU A 131 1.56 0.51 15.58
C LEU A 131 0.81 1.42 16.57
N GLU A 132 -0.41 1.83 16.24
CA GLU A 132 -1.27 2.60 17.15
C GLU A 132 -1.66 1.80 18.41
N ILE A 133 -1.99 0.51 18.24
CA ILE A 133 -2.26 -0.40 19.36
C ILE A 133 -1.02 -0.52 20.24
N ARG A 134 0.16 -0.76 19.64
CA ARG A 134 1.43 -0.82 20.35
C ARG A 134 1.67 0.44 21.17
N GLN A 135 1.45 1.62 20.58
CA GLN A 135 1.63 2.89 21.27
C GLN A 135 0.72 3.03 22.48
N ARG A 136 -0.57 2.67 22.35
CA ARG A 136 -1.49 2.67 23.49
C ARG A 136 -1.04 1.73 24.60
N ARG A 137 -0.60 0.51 24.27
CA ARG A 137 -0.10 -0.45 25.27
C ARG A 137 1.18 0.00 25.96
N LEU A 138 2.02 0.75 25.26
CA LEU A 138 3.21 1.33 25.85
C LEU A 138 2.86 2.38 26.91
N VAL A 139 1.91 3.26 26.61
CA VAL A 139 1.39 4.24 27.58
C VAL A 139 0.78 3.54 28.80
N GLU A 140 0.00 2.48 28.60
CA GLU A 140 -0.57 1.67 29.69
C GLU A 140 0.53 1.02 30.56
N LEU A 141 1.56 0.45 29.92
CA LEU A 141 2.71 -0.12 30.62
C LEU A 141 3.44 0.92 31.46
N GLN A 142 3.69 2.11 30.91
CA GLN A 142 4.34 3.20 31.62
C GLN A 142 3.49 3.71 32.80
N ALA A 143 2.17 3.78 32.64
CA ALA A 143 1.24 4.11 33.72
C ALA A 143 1.30 3.06 34.84
N ALA A 144 1.18 1.77 34.49
CA ALA A 144 1.28 0.67 35.46
C ALA A 144 2.63 0.64 36.18
N LYS A 145 3.73 0.92 35.46
CA LYS A 145 5.07 1.05 36.04
C LYS A 145 5.14 2.15 37.08
N ARG A 146 4.59 3.34 36.79
CA ARG A 146 4.55 4.46 37.74
C ARG A 146 3.77 4.10 39.00
N SER A 147 2.58 3.51 38.87
CA SER A 147 1.78 3.04 40.00
C SER A 147 2.52 1.99 40.84
N PHE A 148 3.22 1.05 40.21
CA PHE A 148 4.03 0.05 40.91
C PHE A 148 5.21 0.68 41.67
N GLU A 149 5.95 1.60 41.06
CA GLU A 149 7.06 2.29 41.72
C GLU A 149 6.60 3.17 42.90
N GLU A 150 5.43 3.79 42.80
CA GLU A 150 4.81 4.52 43.91
C GLU A 150 4.40 3.57 45.05
N ALA A 151 3.73 2.45 44.71
CA ALA A 151 3.33 1.46 45.69
C ALA A 151 4.56 0.82 46.39
N LYS A 152 5.65 0.60 45.66
CA LYS A 152 6.93 0.11 46.19
C LYS A 152 7.58 1.06 47.20
N LYS A 153 7.40 2.37 47.04
CA LYS A 153 7.92 3.39 47.97
C LYS A 153 7.06 3.53 49.23
N ASN A 154 5.74 3.39 49.08
CA ASN A 154 4.77 3.73 50.13
C ASN A 154 4.25 2.53 50.93
N HIS A 155 4.37 1.31 50.41
CA HIS A 155 3.77 0.10 50.99
C HIS A 155 4.78 -1.04 51.15
N SER A 156 4.54 -1.90 52.16
CA SER A 156 5.28 -3.15 52.34
C SER A 156 4.98 -4.14 51.21
N GLU A 157 5.92 -5.03 50.88
CA GLU A 157 5.74 -6.06 49.83
C GLU A 157 4.55 -7.00 50.09
N ARG A 158 4.12 -7.14 51.36
CA ARG A 158 2.96 -7.95 51.75
C ARG A 158 1.64 -7.18 51.72
N ASP A 159 1.68 -5.86 51.49
CA ASP A 159 0.48 -5.04 51.39
C ASP A 159 -0.31 -5.44 50.13
N PRO A 160 -1.63 -5.68 50.24
CA PRO A 160 -2.48 -5.99 49.08
C PRO A 160 -2.34 -4.99 47.93
N ARG A 161 -2.14 -3.70 48.22
CA ARG A 161 -1.96 -2.65 47.19
C ARG A 161 -0.66 -2.82 46.41
N HIS A 162 0.42 -3.23 47.09
CA HIS A 162 1.69 -3.52 46.44
C HIS A 162 1.56 -4.74 45.51
N ILE A 163 0.89 -5.80 46.00
CA ILE A 163 0.67 -7.03 45.24
C ILE A 163 -0.16 -6.75 43.98
N GLU A 164 -1.26 -5.99 44.11
CA GLU A 164 -2.12 -5.62 43.00
C GLU A 164 -1.36 -4.78 41.95
N ALA A 165 -0.62 -3.75 42.38
CA ALA A 165 0.16 -2.90 41.48
C ALA A 165 1.23 -3.70 40.73
N ARG A 166 1.89 -4.65 41.42
CA ARG A 166 2.87 -5.56 40.80
C ARG A 166 2.22 -6.47 39.76
N MET A 167 1.07 -7.07 40.08
CA MET A 167 0.34 -7.93 39.14
C MET A 167 -0.11 -7.15 37.91
N ASN A 168 -0.61 -5.94 38.08
CA ASN A 168 -1.02 -5.07 36.97
C ASN A 168 0.16 -4.72 36.07
N PHE A 169 1.31 -4.34 36.66
CA PHE A 169 2.52 -4.05 35.90
C PHE A 169 3.01 -5.25 35.09
N GLU A 170 3.10 -6.43 35.71
CA GLU A 170 3.53 -7.65 35.01
C GLU A 170 2.56 -8.06 33.88
N ASN A 171 1.26 -7.85 34.08
CA ASN A 171 0.26 -8.10 33.04
C ASN A 171 0.42 -7.14 31.86
N ALA A 172 0.51 -5.83 32.13
CA ALA A 172 0.72 -4.81 31.09
C ALA A 172 2.02 -5.06 30.31
N LYS A 173 3.10 -5.46 31.01
CA LYS A 173 4.40 -5.79 30.42
C LYS A 173 4.29 -6.97 29.46
N ARG A 174 3.61 -8.04 29.85
CA ARG A 174 3.40 -9.22 28.99
C ARG A 174 2.63 -8.86 27.73
N ILE A 175 1.53 -8.12 27.86
CA ILE A 175 0.69 -7.68 26.74
C ILE A 175 1.51 -6.80 25.78
N PHE A 176 2.26 -5.84 26.30
CA PHE A 176 3.10 -4.98 25.47
C PHE A 176 4.15 -5.79 24.69
N ILE A 177 4.92 -6.65 25.36
CA ILE A 177 5.97 -7.47 24.71
C ILE A 177 5.39 -8.32 23.57
N GLN A 178 4.21 -8.89 23.76
CA GLN A 178 3.56 -9.69 22.72
C GLN A 178 3.24 -8.87 21.46
N ILE A 179 2.68 -7.67 21.65
CA ILE A 179 2.31 -6.77 20.54
C ILE A 179 3.55 -6.17 19.89
N ASP A 180 4.52 -5.72 20.69
CA ASP A 180 5.78 -5.15 20.24
C ASP A 180 6.54 -6.12 19.34
N ARG A 181 6.69 -7.37 19.79
CA ARG A 181 7.32 -8.44 19.00
C ARG A 181 6.61 -8.65 17.67
N HIS A 182 5.29 -8.74 17.68
CA HIS A 182 4.51 -8.96 16.45
C HIS A 182 4.69 -7.81 15.44
N VAL A 183 4.65 -6.56 15.92
CA VAL A 183 4.86 -5.37 15.08
C VAL A 183 6.28 -5.36 14.50
N PHE A 184 7.28 -5.65 15.34
CA PHE A 184 8.68 -5.67 14.92
C PHE A 184 8.94 -6.74 13.85
N GLU A 185 8.42 -7.96 14.04
CA GLU A 185 8.55 -9.06 13.08
C GLU A 185 8.00 -8.66 11.70
N TRP A 186 6.81 -8.05 11.65
CA TRP A 186 6.22 -7.59 10.38
C TRP A 186 6.97 -6.44 9.73
N LEU A 187 7.44 -5.47 10.51
CA LEU A 187 8.25 -4.37 9.98
C LEU A 187 9.56 -4.89 9.39
N TYR A 188 10.20 -5.85 10.08
CA TYR A 188 11.44 -6.47 9.62
C TYR A 188 11.24 -7.24 8.31
N ILE A 189 10.21 -8.10 8.25
CA ILE A 189 9.85 -8.83 7.02
C ILE A 189 9.63 -7.83 5.87
N LEU A 190 8.86 -6.76 6.11
CA LEU A 190 8.59 -5.79 5.07
C LEU A 190 9.86 -5.07 4.60
N GLN A 191 10.79 -4.78 5.50
CA GLN A 191 12.08 -4.18 5.17
C GLN A 191 12.93 -5.09 4.27
N GLU A 192 12.90 -6.40 4.50
CA GLU A 192 13.60 -7.41 3.71
C GLU A 192 13.01 -7.52 2.30
N TYR A 193 11.68 -7.60 2.17
CA TYR A 193 11.00 -7.85 0.90
C TYR A 193 10.63 -6.59 0.10
N ARG A 194 10.89 -5.37 0.61
CA ARG A 194 10.51 -4.13 -0.09
C ARG A 194 11.13 -4.02 -1.49
N GLY A 195 12.36 -4.49 -1.66
CA GLY A 195 13.07 -4.50 -2.94
C GLY A 195 12.36 -5.39 -3.94
N ASP A 196 12.10 -6.64 -3.55
CA ASP A 196 11.44 -7.63 -4.39
C ASP A 196 10.04 -7.20 -4.83
N ILE A 197 9.27 -6.55 -3.96
CA ILE A 197 7.93 -6.03 -4.29
C ILE A 197 8.03 -4.97 -5.39
N LEU A 198 8.97 -4.03 -5.28
CA LEU A 198 9.16 -2.98 -6.26
C LEU A 198 9.74 -3.53 -7.57
N ASP A 199 10.72 -4.43 -7.48
CA ASP A 199 11.35 -5.06 -8.63
C ASP A 199 10.36 -5.92 -9.41
N SER A 200 9.51 -6.70 -8.73
CA SER A 200 8.43 -7.47 -9.37
C SER A 200 7.44 -6.55 -10.11
N THR A 201 7.10 -5.41 -9.50
CA THR A 201 6.24 -4.40 -10.14
C THR A 201 6.90 -3.82 -11.38
N LEU A 202 8.17 -3.43 -11.31
CA LEU A 202 8.93 -2.87 -12.42
C LEU A 202 9.19 -3.87 -13.54
N GLN A 203 9.48 -5.12 -13.20
CA GLN A 203 9.72 -6.17 -14.17
C GLN A 203 8.46 -6.50 -14.97
N THR A 204 7.29 -6.40 -14.36
CA THR A 204 6.01 -6.58 -15.03
C THR A 204 5.65 -5.42 -15.97
N LEU A 205 6.17 -4.22 -15.69
CA LEU A 205 5.97 -3.04 -16.54
C LEU A 205 6.85 -3.02 -17.80
N LYS A 206 7.93 -3.83 -17.84
CA LYS A 206 8.85 -3.93 -18.98
C LYS A 206 8.27 -4.79 -20.09
#